data_AF-A0A2W7RMH6-F1
#
_entry.id   AF-A0A2W7RMH6-F1
#
_cell.length_a   1.000
_cell.length_b   1.000
_cell.length_c   1.000
_cell.angle_alpha   90.00
_cell.angle_beta   90.00
_cell.angle_gamma   90.00
#
_symmetry.space_group_name_H-M   'P 1'
#
loop_
_entity.id
_entity.type
_entity.pdbx_description
1 polymer ?
#
loop_
_entity_poly.entity_id
_entity_poly.type
_entity_poly.pdbx_seq_one_letter_code
_entity_poly.pdbx_strand_id
1 'polypeptide(L)'
;MTDKPDCDQILWIELGNCKGKHFLIGNPHTFKGRIDAYCPIKNSTICISFSEIKNMSIESKYWLQGYLSGNEPAPPEEYDGESVVEYFQSIRYKEWELKIQKFRETGEFDDC
;
A
#
# COMPACT_ATOMS: atom_id res chain seq x y z
N MET A 1 -9.55 3.82 29.29
CA MET A 1 -10.12 2.69 28.57
C MET A 1 -9.74 2.90 27.12
N THR A 2 -8.87 2.07 26.57
CA THR A 2 -8.54 2.15 25.13
C THR A 2 -9.67 1.46 24.40
N ASP A 3 -10.59 2.26 23.85
CA ASP A 3 -11.65 1.75 22.99
C ASP A 3 -11.03 0.97 21.85
N LYS A 4 -11.51 -0.27 21.67
CA LYS A 4 -11.16 -1.09 20.52
C LYS A 4 -11.51 -0.28 19.26
N PRO A 5 -10.58 -0.11 18.30
CA PRO A 5 -10.91 0.58 17.07
C PRO A 5 -12.10 -0.14 16.41
N ASP A 6 -13.07 0.64 15.95
CA ASP A 6 -14.20 0.14 15.19
C ASP A 6 -13.68 -0.36 13.84
N CYS A 7 -13.41 -1.66 13.79
CA CYS A 7 -12.82 -2.33 12.63
C CYS A 7 -13.84 -3.30 12.03
N ASP A 8 -14.07 -3.18 10.73
CA ASP A 8 -14.93 -4.11 10.01
C ASP A 8 -14.24 -5.48 9.90
N GLN A 9 -14.89 -6.51 10.45
CA GLN A 9 -14.33 -7.85 10.47
C GLN A 9 -14.29 -8.53 9.10
N ILE A 10 -15.03 -8.01 8.12
CA ILE A 10 -14.93 -8.50 6.73
C ILE A 10 -13.60 -8.11 6.09
N LEU A 11 -12.96 -7.04 6.56
CA LEU A 11 -11.66 -6.56 6.08
C LEU A 11 -10.49 -7.29 6.77
N TRP A 12 -10.58 -8.62 6.84
CA TRP A 12 -9.56 -9.43 7.51
C TRP A 12 -8.37 -9.74 6.59
N ILE A 13 -7.19 -9.83 7.22
CA ILE A 13 -5.91 -10.26 6.64
C ILE A 13 -5.17 -11.19 7.61
N GLU A 14 -4.26 -12.00 7.10
CA GLU A 14 -3.34 -12.82 7.89
C GLU A 14 -1.89 -12.48 7.52
N LEU A 15 -1.05 -12.34 8.53
CA LEU A 15 0.36 -11.98 8.39
C LEU A 15 1.26 -13.19 8.61
N GLY A 16 2.43 -13.21 7.97
CA GLY A 16 3.39 -14.31 8.14
C GLY A 16 4.05 -14.34 9.53
N ASN A 17 4.20 -13.18 10.18
CA ASN A 17 4.92 -13.00 11.45
C ASN A 17 4.01 -12.76 12.66
N CYS A 18 2.68 -12.78 12.48
CA CYS A 18 1.72 -12.59 13.56
C CYS A 18 0.50 -13.50 13.37
N LYS A 19 0.20 -14.32 14.38
CA LYS A 19 -0.86 -15.33 14.27
C LYS A 19 -2.26 -14.70 14.23
N GLY A 20 -3.17 -15.34 13.52
CA GLY A 20 -4.58 -14.98 13.49
C GLY A 20 -4.93 -13.83 12.56
N LYS A 21 -6.22 -13.47 12.56
CA LYS A 21 -6.77 -12.40 11.72
C LYS A 21 -6.46 -11.02 12.30
N HIS A 22 -6.06 -10.13 11.40
CA HIS A 22 -5.89 -8.70 11.60
C HIS A 22 -6.90 -7.98 10.71
N PHE A 23 -7.22 -6.73 11.01
CA PHE A 23 -8.29 -6.01 10.31
C PHE A 23 -7.77 -4.69 9.75
N LEU A 24 -8.02 -4.42 8.47
CA LEU A 24 -7.58 -3.18 7.83
C LEU A 24 -8.28 -1.98 8.48
N ILE A 25 -7.51 -0.92 8.78
CA ILE A 25 -8.03 0.33 9.36
C ILE A 25 -7.85 1.49 8.40
N GLY A 26 -6.69 1.62 7.74
CA GLY A 26 -6.45 2.76 6.86
C GLY A 26 -5.00 3.09 6.60
N ASN A 27 -4.70 4.39 6.56
CA ASN A 27 -3.40 4.96 6.22
C ASN A 27 -2.62 5.38 7.47
N PRO A 28 -1.39 4.90 7.70
CA PRO A 28 -0.55 5.30 8.82
C PRO A 28 0.01 6.73 8.69
N HIS A 29 -0.16 7.40 7.55
CA HIS A 29 0.38 8.72 7.23
C HIS A 29 1.90 8.83 7.37
N THR A 30 2.62 7.71 7.25
CA THR A 30 4.09 7.65 7.39
C THR A 30 4.79 7.50 6.04
N PHE A 31 4.67 6.31 5.42
CA PHE A 31 5.25 6.01 4.12
C PHE A 31 4.16 5.59 3.14
N LYS A 32 4.33 5.97 1.86
CA LYS A 32 3.41 5.57 0.79
C LYS A 32 3.30 4.06 0.72
N GLY A 33 2.08 3.56 0.56
CA GLY A 33 1.78 2.13 0.45
C GLY A 33 1.82 1.33 1.76
N ARG A 34 2.28 1.92 2.88
CA ARG A 34 2.10 1.32 4.20
C ARG A 34 0.63 1.41 4.60
N ILE A 35 0.18 0.40 5.35
CA ILE A 35 -1.22 0.19 5.71
C ILE A 35 -1.31 0.00 7.22
N ASP A 36 -2.29 0.64 7.85
CA ASP A 36 -2.63 0.38 9.24
C ASP A 36 -3.62 -0.78 9.35
N ALA A 37 -3.29 -1.72 10.22
CA ALA A 37 -4.13 -2.86 10.56
C ALA A 37 -4.26 -3.03 12.08
N TYR A 38 -5.42 -3.45 12.55
CA TYR A 38 -5.65 -3.79 13.95
C TYR A 38 -5.19 -5.21 14.24
N CYS A 39 -4.38 -5.40 15.28
CA CYS A 39 -4.00 -6.70 15.81
C CYS A 39 -4.77 -7.01 17.10
N PRO A 40 -5.72 -7.96 17.10
CA PRO A 40 -6.48 -8.33 18.30
C PRO A 40 -5.61 -8.94 19.41
N ILE A 41 -4.54 -9.66 19.05
CA ILE A 41 -3.64 -10.31 20.02
C ILE A 41 -2.86 -9.26 20.82
N LYS A 42 -2.35 -8.24 20.13
CA LYS A 42 -1.58 -7.14 20.74
C LYS A 42 -2.48 -6.05 21.31
N ASN A 43 -3.78 -6.08 20.97
CA ASN A 43 -4.74 -5.02 21.26
C ASN A 43 -4.22 -3.64 20.81
N SER A 44 -3.64 -3.59 19.61
CA SER A 44 -2.99 -2.39 19.08
C SER A 44 -3.07 -2.33 17.55
N THR A 45 -2.94 -1.12 17.00
CA THR A 45 -2.70 -0.91 15.57
C THR A 45 -1.25 -1.25 15.24
N ILE A 46 -1.04 -1.85 14.08
CA ILE A 46 0.26 -2.19 13.51
C ILE A 46 0.33 -1.63 12.08
N CYS A 47 1.52 -1.20 11.69
CA CYS A 47 1.80 -0.73 10.35
C CYS A 47 2.44 -1.87 9.55
N ILE A 48 1.93 -2.16 8.35
CA ILE A 48 2.37 -3.27 7.49
C ILE A 48 2.51 -2.83 6.02
N SER A 49 3.20 -3.61 5.19
CA SER A 49 3.17 -3.53 3.73
C SER A 49 2.31 -4.65 3.14
N PHE A 50 1.92 -4.51 1.87
CA PHE A 50 1.11 -5.52 1.18
C PHE A 50 1.86 -6.85 1.03
N SER A 51 3.19 -6.81 0.87
CA SER A 51 4.08 -7.98 0.81
C SER A 51 4.08 -8.84 2.09
N GLU A 52 3.71 -8.28 3.25
CA GLU A 52 3.62 -8.99 4.53
C GLU A 52 2.36 -9.87 4.65
N ILE A 53 1.35 -9.63 3.81
CA ILE A 53 0.05 -10.31 3.85
C ILE A 53 0.14 -11.67 3.16
N LYS A 54 -0.29 -12.73 3.86
CA LYS A 54 -0.29 -14.12 3.36
C LYS A 54 -1.65 -14.56 2.84
N ASN A 55 -2.71 -14.22 3.57
CA ASN A 55 -4.09 -14.47 3.17
C ASN A 55 -4.93 -13.23 3.48
N MET A 56 -6.05 -13.09 2.78
CA MET A 56 -6.99 -12.00 2.99
C MET A 56 -8.39 -12.38 2.52
N SER A 57 -9.39 -11.65 2.98
CA SER A 57 -10.73 -11.70 2.42
C SER A 57 -10.79 -11.10 1.02
N ILE A 58 -11.89 -11.34 0.29
CA ILE A 58 -12.10 -10.73 -1.01
C ILE A 58 -12.33 -9.22 -0.90
N GLU A 59 -12.97 -8.78 0.18
CA GLU A 59 -13.22 -7.39 0.51
C GLU A 59 -11.89 -6.66 0.78
N SER A 60 -11.01 -7.26 1.59
CA SER A 60 -9.66 -6.76 1.83
C SER A 60 -8.86 -6.64 0.56
N LYS A 61 -8.96 -7.63 -0.36
CA LYS A 61 -8.26 -7.58 -1.64
C LYS A 61 -8.66 -6.35 -2.46
N TYR A 62 -9.96 -6.10 -2.62
CA TYR A 62 -10.43 -4.95 -3.40
C TYR A 62 -10.13 -3.62 -2.69
N TRP A 63 -10.25 -3.58 -1.37
CA TRP A 63 -9.87 -2.42 -0.58
C TRP A 63 -8.39 -2.08 -0.78
N LEU A 64 -7.50 -3.07 -0.68
CA LEU A 64 -6.06 -2.88 -0.86
C LEU A 64 -5.69 -2.44 -2.28
N GLN A 65 -6.37 -2.99 -3.30
CA GLN A 65 -6.16 -2.55 -4.69
C GLN A 65 -6.50 -1.07 -4.88
N GLY A 66 -7.66 -0.63 -4.36
CA GLY A 66 -8.04 0.78 -4.40
C GLY A 66 -7.10 1.67 -3.57
N TYR A 67 -6.75 1.21 -2.37
CA TYR A 67 -5.84 1.90 -1.46
C TYR A 67 -4.47 2.14 -2.10
N LEU A 68 -3.84 1.10 -2.66
CA LEU A 68 -2.54 1.22 -3.32
C LEU A 68 -2.63 2.13 -4.54
N SER A 69 -3.64 1.97 -5.39
CA SER A 69 -3.82 2.84 -6.56
C SER A 69 -3.94 4.32 -6.17
N GLY A 70 -4.65 4.63 -5.08
CA GLY A 70 -4.77 5.98 -4.55
C GLY A 70 -3.53 6.51 -3.82
N ASN A 71 -2.56 5.65 -3.50
CA ASN A 71 -1.31 6.01 -2.83
C ASN A 71 -0.08 5.94 -3.75
N GLU A 72 -0.29 5.81 -5.06
CA GLU A 72 0.80 5.78 -6.04
C GLU A 72 1.66 7.06 -5.97
N PRO A 73 2.98 6.91 -6.02
CA PRO A 73 3.89 8.03 -6.21
C PRO A 73 3.59 8.80 -7.50
N ALA A 74 3.79 10.12 -7.47
CA ALA A 74 3.63 10.94 -8.66
C ALA A 74 4.67 10.56 -9.73
N PRO A 75 4.34 10.68 -11.02
CA PRO A 75 5.32 10.51 -12.08
C PRO A 75 6.41 11.58 -12.01
N PRO A 76 7.58 11.36 -12.65
CA PRO A 76 8.64 12.35 -12.71
C PRO A 76 8.15 13.63 -13.40
N GLU A 77 8.68 14.79 -13.03
CA GLU A 77 8.30 16.06 -13.67
C GLU A 77 8.79 16.11 -15.12
N GLU A 78 7.97 16.69 -16.01
CA GLU A 78 8.36 17.03 -17.38
C GLU A 78 9.53 18.04 -17.36
N TYR A 79 10.43 17.94 -18.34
CA TYR A 79 11.48 18.95 -18.49
C TYR A 79 11.00 20.10 -19.38
N ASP A 80 11.48 21.32 -19.13
CA ASP A 80 11.13 22.47 -19.95
C ASP A 80 11.56 22.24 -21.41
N GLY A 81 10.63 22.46 -22.34
CA GLY A 81 10.83 22.20 -23.77
C GLY A 81 10.77 20.73 -24.22
N GLU A 82 10.53 19.78 -23.32
CA GLU A 82 10.32 18.37 -23.68
C GLU A 82 8.94 18.17 -24.33
N SER A 83 8.90 17.45 -25.44
CA SER A 83 7.62 17.06 -26.03
C SER A 83 6.97 15.92 -25.24
N VAL A 84 5.64 15.81 -25.34
CA VAL A 84 4.87 14.71 -24.75
C VAL A 84 5.41 13.33 -25.15
N VAL A 85 5.85 13.19 -26.41
CA VAL A 85 6.40 11.92 -26.92
C VAL A 85 7.75 11.61 -26.27
N GLU A 86 8.64 12.60 -26.15
CA GLU A 86 9.93 12.43 -25.47
C GLU A 86 9.76 12.07 -24.00
N TYR A 87 8.82 12.73 -23.32
CA TYR A 87 8.51 12.48 -21.91
C TYR A 87 8.08 11.02 -21.67
N PHE A 88 7.05 10.53 -22.36
CA PHE A 88 6.57 9.15 -22.18
C PHE A 88 7.56 8.09 -22.66
N GLN A 89 8.48 8.44 -23.57
CA GLN A 89 9.52 7.51 -24.04
C GLN A 89 10.81 7.57 -23.22
N SER A 90 10.95 8.57 -22.36
CA SER A 90 12.14 8.81 -21.54
C SER A 90 12.45 7.62 -20.62
N ILE A 91 13.74 7.45 -20.29
CA ILE A 91 14.21 6.41 -19.37
C ILE A 91 13.56 6.59 -18.00
N ARG A 92 13.50 7.83 -17.49
CA ARG A 92 12.91 8.17 -16.18
C ARG A 92 11.42 7.78 -16.07
N TYR A 93 10.63 7.99 -17.12
CA TYR A 93 9.21 7.65 -17.09
C TYR A 93 9.04 6.13 -17.07
N LYS A 94 9.79 5.41 -17.90
CA LYS A 94 9.78 3.94 -17.94
C LYS A 94 10.28 3.30 -16.63
N GLU A 95 11.32 3.88 -16.02
CA GLU A 95 11.81 3.46 -14.70
C GLU A 95 10.74 3.69 -13.63
N TRP A 96 10.07 4.84 -13.65
CA TRP A 96 8.94 5.10 -12.77
C TRP A 96 7.80 4.09 -12.98
N GLU A 97 7.41 3.77 -14.21
CA GLU A 97 6.38 2.76 -14.49
C GLU A 97 6.72 1.39 -13.89
N LEU A 98 7.99 0.95 -14.00
CA LEU A 98 8.47 -0.28 -13.37
C LEU A 98 8.38 -0.23 -11.85
N LYS A 99 8.71 0.93 -11.24
CA LYS A 99 8.57 1.14 -9.79
C LYS A 99 7.10 1.12 -9.36
N ILE A 100 6.19 1.71 -10.14
CA ILE A 100 4.74 1.68 -9.86
C ILE A 100 4.19 0.26 -9.96
N GLN A 101 4.64 -0.54 -10.94
CA GLN A 101 4.23 -1.94 -11.02
C GLN A 101 4.64 -2.71 -9.75
N LYS A 102 5.90 -2.57 -9.32
CA LYS A 102 6.37 -3.16 -8.05
C LYS A 102 5.55 -2.66 -6.86
N PHE A 103 5.29 -1.36 -6.79
CA PHE A 103 4.48 -0.75 -5.73
C PHE A 103 3.07 -1.33 -5.64
N ARG A 104 2.40 -1.58 -6.76
CA ARG A 104 1.07 -2.23 -6.78
C ARG A 104 1.13 -3.67 -6.26
N GLU A 105 2.25 -4.35 -6.43
CA GLU A 105 2.44 -5.74 -6.00
C GLU A 105 2.93 -5.87 -4.55
N THR A 106 3.61 -4.87 -4.01
CA THR A 106 4.26 -4.96 -2.68
C THR A 106 3.83 -3.91 -1.68
N GLY A 107 3.28 -2.78 -2.14
CA GLY A 107 3.05 -1.57 -1.35
C GLY A 107 4.33 -0.83 -0.95
N GLU A 108 5.47 -1.18 -1.55
CA GLU A 108 6.79 -0.59 -1.26
C GLU A 108 7.27 0.23 -2.45
N PHE A 109 7.81 1.42 -2.18
CA PHE A 109 8.40 2.27 -3.20
C PHE A 109 9.88 2.50 -2.88
N ASP A 110 10.76 2.02 -3.76
CA ASP A 110 12.20 2.26 -3.69
C ASP A 110 12.52 3.61 -4.35
N ASP A 111 12.69 4.64 -3.52
CA ASP A 111 13.11 6.00 -3.94
C ASP A 111 14.64 6.18 -3.96
N CYS A 112 15.41 5.15 -3.65
CA CYS A 112 16.89 5.20 -3.57
C CYS A 112 17.58 4.80 -4.87
#